data_AF-M2QEJ8-F1
#
_entry.id   AF-M2QEJ8-F1
#
_cell.length_a   1.000
_cell.length_b   1.000
_cell.length_c   1.000
_cell.angle_alpha   90.00
_cell.angle_beta   90.00
_cell.angle_gamma   90.00
#
_symmetry.space_group_name_H-M   'P 1'
#
loop_
_entity.id
_entity.type
_entity.pdbx_description
1 polymer ?
#
loop_
_entity_poly.entity_id
_entity_poly.type
_entity_poly.pdbx_seq_one_letter_code
_entity_poly.pdbx_strand_id
1 'polypeptide(L)'
;MTSSNSPTRSPTKFNPAAEPHKRPTSTVISQPFSSFDHRKNVVEPFEEECKRDVEFMEKLNGMMLQLMLEFHAWSTARPSCESDRTADTLEAEVKAIIELEKDQERSRQRLSDFVNRIKLALAALTELSI
;
A
#
# COMPACT_ATOMS: atom_id res chain seq x y z
N MET A 1 5.15 -15.84 24.41
CA MET A 1 4.80 -16.95 25.33
C MET A 1 3.82 -17.85 24.61
N THR A 2 4.29 -18.94 24.02
CA THR A 2 3.43 -19.93 23.35
C THR A 2 3.95 -21.32 23.66
N SER A 3 3.00 -22.13 24.11
CA SER A 3 3.14 -23.33 24.92
C SER A 3 3.67 -24.56 24.17
N SER A 4 4.51 -25.33 24.84
CA SER A 4 4.84 -26.72 24.50
C SER A 4 3.61 -27.61 24.69
N ASN A 5 3.18 -28.30 23.63
CA ASN A 5 2.26 -29.43 23.74
C ASN A 5 3.06 -30.74 23.70
N SER A 6 3.11 -31.42 24.83
CA SER A 6 3.56 -32.81 24.96
C SER A 6 2.33 -33.74 24.90
N PRO A 7 2.33 -34.84 24.12
CA PRO A 7 1.32 -35.87 24.27
C PRO A 7 1.70 -36.85 25.39
N THR A 8 0.79 -36.94 26.36
CA THR A 8 0.72 -37.87 27.48
C THR A 8 0.84 -39.33 27.04
N ARG A 9 1.78 -40.06 27.67
CA ARG A 9 1.99 -41.50 27.51
C ARG A 9 1.02 -42.28 28.40
N SER A 10 0.16 -43.11 27.81
CA SER A 10 -0.66 -44.09 28.53
C SER A 10 0.18 -45.30 28.99
N PRO A 11 -0.15 -45.92 30.14
CA PRO A 11 0.69 -46.97 30.73
C PRO A 11 0.42 -48.30 30.04
N THR A 12 1.38 -48.74 29.21
CA THR A 12 1.36 -50.10 28.67
C THR A 12 1.94 -51.06 29.71
N LYS A 13 1.15 -52.10 29.99
CA LYS A 13 1.31 -53.15 31.00
C LYS A 13 2.72 -53.75 31.01
N PHE A 14 3.26 -53.94 32.21
CA PHE A 14 4.49 -54.69 32.49
C PHE A 14 4.36 -56.14 32.01
N ASN A 15 5.28 -56.56 31.15
CA ASN A 15 5.56 -57.97 30.87
C ASN A 15 6.97 -58.27 31.40
N PRO A 16 7.15 -59.16 32.39
CA PRO A 16 8.43 -59.38 33.03
C PRO A 16 9.16 -60.57 32.39
N ALA A 17 9.88 -60.35 31.30
CA ALA A 17 10.88 -61.31 30.79
C ALA A 17 11.69 -60.68 29.65
N ALA A 18 12.74 -59.91 30.00
CA ALA A 18 13.96 -59.77 29.20
C ALA A 18 14.91 -58.81 29.93
N GLU A 19 15.86 -59.39 30.66
CA GLU A 19 17.10 -58.71 31.06
C GLU A 19 17.68 -57.91 29.88
N PRO A 20 17.97 -56.60 30.03
CA PRO A 20 18.74 -55.88 29.03
C PRO A 20 20.19 -56.35 29.17
N HIS A 21 20.56 -57.39 28.42
CA HIS A 21 21.97 -57.77 28.27
C HIS A 21 22.75 -56.54 27.80
N LYS A 22 23.48 -55.91 28.73
CA LYS A 22 24.50 -54.91 28.44
C LYS A 22 25.49 -55.59 27.50
N ARG A 23 25.44 -55.25 26.21
CA ARG A 23 26.38 -55.77 25.22
C ARG A 23 27.79 -55.47 25.75
N PRO A 24 28.72 -56.43 25.76
CA PRO A 24 30.08 -56.19 26.21
C PRO A 24 30.64 -54.98 25.47
N THR A 25 31.25 -54.04 26.18
CA THR A 25 31.85 -52.83 25.59
C THR A 25 32.83 -53.18 24.47
N SER A 26 33.55 -54.29 24.60
CA SER A 26 34.41 -54.83 23.55
C SER A 26 33.66 -55.13 22.24
N THR A 27 32.41 -55.60 22.30
CA THR A 27 31.58 -55.91 21.11
C THR A 27 31.08 -54.65 20.42
N VAL A 28 30.84 -53.57 21.17
CA VAL A 28 30.40 -52.28 20.61
C VAL A 28 31.58 -51.55 19.97
N ILE A 29 32.76 -51.58 20.59
CA ILE A 29 33.98 -50.92 20.09
C ILE A 29 34.55 -51.65 18.86
N SER A 30 34.27 -52.96 18.72
CA SER A 30 34.72 -53.76 17.58
C SER A 30 33.82 -53.64 16.35
N GLN A 31 32.65 -52.99 16.44
CA GLN A 31 31.82 -52.74 15.26
C GLN A 31 32.42 -51.62 14.42
N PRO A 32 32.68 -51.84 13.12
CA PRO A 32 33.07 -50.78 12.21
C PRO A 32 31.99 -49.69 12.19
N PHE A 33 32.39 -48.44 12.29
CA PHE A 33 31.47 -47.33 12.08
C PHE A 33 30.89 -47.40 10.68
N SER A 34 29.60 -47.07 10.56
CA SER A 34 28.97 -46.86 9.27
C SER A 34 29.78 -45.80 8.50
N SER A 35 30.05 -46.04 7.22
CA SER A 35 30.74 -45.04 6.40
C SER A 35 29.90 -43.76 6.37
N PHE A 36 30.48 -42.65 6.81
CA PHE A 36 29.83 -41.35 6.74
C PHE A 36 29.84 -40.87 5.29
N ASP A 37 28.66 -40.82 4.69
CA ASP A 37 28.49 -40.18 3.39
C ASP A 37 28.39 -38.66 3.59
N HIS A 38 29.54 -38.00 3.57
CA HIS A 38 29.64 -36.55 3.70
C HIS A 38 28.94 -35.81 2.55
N ARG A 39 28.82 -36.44 1.38
CA ARG A 39 28.23 -35.81 0.21
C ARG A 39 26.74 -35.61 0.42
N LYS A 40 26.05 -36.69 0.75
CA LYS A 40 24.60 -36.66 1.01
C LYS A 40 24.23 -35.88 2.28
N ASN A 41 25.03 -35.99 3.34
CA ASN A 41 24.66 -35.44 4.64
C ASN A 41 25.11 -33.99 4.87
N VAL A 42 26.07 -33.48 4.10
CA VAL A 42 26.65 -32.14 4.33
C VAL A 42 26.73 -31.34 3.05
N VAL A 43 27.35 -31.89 2.00
CA VAL A 43 27.63 -31.13 0.76
C VAL A 43 26.34 -30.79 0.01
N GLU A 44 25.50 -31.78 -0.26
CA GLU A 44 24.25 -31.57 -1.02
C GLU A 44 23.28 -30.61 -0.30
N PRO A 45 22.97 -30.75 1.01
CA PRO A 45 22.12 -29.79 1.71
C PRO A 45 22.69 -28.37 1.72
N PHE A 46 24.02 -28.23 1.79
CA PHE A 46 24.68 -26.92 1.73
C PHE A 46 24.57 -26.30 0.33
N GLU A 47 24.81 -27.07 -0.73
CA GLU A 47 24.65 -26.61 -2.11
C GLU A 47 23.19 -26.22 -2.41
N GLU A 48 22.22 -26.99 -1.91
CA GLU A 48 20.80 -26.66 -1.99
C GLU A 48 20.47 -25.35 -1.27
N GLU A 49 21.01 -25.12 -0.08
CA GLU A 49 20.81 -23.88 0.66
C GLU A 49 21.43 -22.68 -0.07
N CYS A 50 22.66 -22.81 -0.57
CA CYS A 50 23.28 -21.76 -1.38
C CYS A 50 22.45 -21.41 -2.61
N LYS A 51 21.85 -22.42 -3.26
CA LYS A 51 20.94 -22.20 -4.40
C LYS A 51 19.68 -21.43 -3.98
N ARG A 52 19.05 -21.82 -2.86
CA ARG A 52 17.88 -21.12 -2.34
C ARG A 52 18.17 -19.67 -2.00
N ASP A 53 19.33 -19.39 -1.43
CA ASP A 53 19.74 -18.03 -1.09
C ASP A 53 19.88 -17.15 -2.34
N VAL A 54 20.47 -17.68 -3.41
CA VAL A 54 20.58 -16.96 -4.68
C VAL A 54 19.19 -16.67 -5.25
N GLU A 55 18.31 -17.66 -5.33
CA GLU A 55 16.94 -17.49 -5.82
C GLU A 55 16.14 -16.49 -4.97
N PHE A 56 16.31 -16.52 -3.65
CA PHE A 56 15.69 -15.57 -2.74
C PHE A 56 16.16 -14.14 -2.99
N MET A 57 17.47 -13.94 -3.12
CA MET A 57 18.06 -12.61 -3.37
C MET A 57 17.63 -12.05 -4.72
N GLU A 58 17.59 -12.88 -5.76
CA GLU A 58 17.09 -12.48 -7.08
C GLU A 58 15.63 -12.03 -7.00
N LYS A 59 14.78 -12.82 -6.32
CA LYS A 59 13.37 -12.47 -6.13
C LYS A 59 13.19 -11.19 -5.32
N LEU A 60 13.95 -11.03 -4.23
CA LEU A 60 13.91 -9.83 -3.38
C LEU A 60 14.29 -8.58 -4.19
N ASN A 61 15.38 -8.66 -4.96
CA ASN A 61 15.82 -7.58 -5.82
C ASN A 61 14.76 -7.22 -6.87
N GLY A 62 14.13 -8.24 -7.48
CA GLY A 62 13.03 -8.04 -8.42
C GLY A 62 11.83 -7.33 -7.78
N MET A 63 11.41 -7.75 -6.58
CA MET A 63 10.33 -7.10 -5.85
C MET A 63 10.66 -5.66 -5.46
N MET A 64 11.89 -5.39 -5.03
CA MET A 64 12.33 -4.04 -4.67
C MET A 64 12.34 -3.12 -5.88
N LEU A 65 12.85 -3.60 -7.02
CA LEU A 65 12.86 -2.82 -8.27
C LEU A 65 11.43 -2.50 -8.73
N GLN A 66 10.52 -3.49 -8.66
CA GLN A 66 9.11 -3.29 -9.00
C GLN A 66 8.48 -2.19 -8.14
N LEU A 67 8.68 -2.25 -6.81
CA LEU A 67 8.17 -1.23 -5.89
C LEU A 67 8.75 0.16 -6.19
N MET A 68 10.05 0.25 -6.47
CA MET A 68 10.70 1.51 -6.84
C MET A 68 10.12 2.10 -8.12
N LEU A 69 9.87 1.27 -9.13
CA LEU A 69 9.28 1.70 -10.40
C LEU A 69 7.84 2.18 -10.23
N GLU A 70 7.01 1.43 -9.50
CA GLU A 70 5.63 1.82 -9.20
C GLU A 70 5.58 3.13 -8.40
N PHE A 71 6.42 3.25 -7.37
CA PHE A 71 6.50 4.46 -6.56
C PHE A 71 7.00 5.65 -7.38
N HIS A 72 7.98 5.46 -8.27
CA HIS A 72 8.47 6.51 -9.17
C HIS A 72 7.37 6.95 -10.14
N ALA A 73 6.67 6.01 -10.78
CA ALA A 73 5.56 6.33 -11.68
C ALA A 73 4.45 7.11 -10.97
N TRP A 74 4.08 6.69 -9.76
CA TRP A 74 3.07 7.40 -8.97
C TRP A 74 3.54 8.78 -8.52
N SER A 75 4.75 8.89 -7.97
CA SER A 75 5.28 10.16 -7.45
C SER A 75 5.55 11.19 -8.54
N THR A 76 5.82 10.76 -9.76
CA THR A 76 5.98 11.66 -10.92
C THR A 76 4.64 12.07 -11.52
N ALA A 77 3.66 11.16 -11.60
CA ALA A 77 2.33 11.49 -12.12
C ALA A 77 1.49 12.32 -11.14
N ARG A 78 1.69 12.13 -9.84
CA ARG A 78 0.85 12.73 -8.79
C ARG A 78 0.85 14.27 -8.80
N PRO A 79 2.00 14.98 -8.83
CA PRO A 79 2.00 16.45 -8.86
C PRO A 79 1.22 17.04 -10.03
N SER A 80 1.33 16.42 -11.23
CA SER A 80 0.57 16.86 -12.40
C SER A 80 -0.93 16.68 -12.16
N CYS A 81 -1.35 15.50 -11.72
CA CYS A 81 -2.76 15.19 -11.44
C CYS A 81 -3.36 16.12 -10.36
N GLU A 82 -2.61 16.42 -9.30
CA GLU A 82 -3.05 17.35 -8.27
C GLU A 82 -3.15 18.79 -8.79
N SER A 83 -2.17 19.24 -9.57
CA SER A 83 -2.18 20.56 -10.20
C SER A 83 -3.36 20.72 -11.16
N ASP A 84 -3.60 19.74 -12.03
CA ASP A 84 -4.69 19.75 -13.00
C ASP A 84 -6.04 19.82 -12.28
N ARG A 85 -6.23 19.03 -11.23
CA ARG A 85 -7.45 19.07 -10.41
C ARG A 85 -7.66 20.42 -9.73
N THR A 86 -6.58 21.05 -9.24
CA THR A 86 -6.66 22.40 -8.68
C THR A 86 -7.00 23.43 -9.76
N ALA A 87 -6.40 23.33 -10.95
CA ALA A 87 -6.70 24.20 -12.07
C ALA A 87 -8.18 24.09 -12.48
N ASP A 88 -8.72 22.87 -12.61
CA ASP A 88 -10.13 22.63 -12.93
C ASP A 88 -11.07 23.28 -11.90
N THR A 89 -10.72 23.18 -10.62
CA THR A 89 -11.48 23.78 -9.52
C THR A 89 -11.49 25.32 -9.64
N LEU A 90 -10.32 25.91 -9.90
CA LEU A 90 -10.19 27.35 -10.09
C LEU A 90 -10.93 27.83 -11.34
N GLU A 91 -10.88 27.09 -12.44
CA GLU A 91 -11.62 27.42 -13.67
C GLU A 91 -13.13 27.43 -13.42
N ALA A 92 -13.64 26.45 -12.68
CA ALA A 92 -15.05 26.40 -12.29
C ALA A 92 -15.46 27.59 -11.42
N GLU A 93 -14.63 27.99 -10.46
CA GLU A 93 -14.87 29.16 -9.60
C GLU A 93 -14.85 30.46 -10.41
N VAL A 94 -13.87 30.64 -11.29
CA VAL A 94 -13.78 31.81 -12.18
C VAL A 94 -15.03 31.92 -13.04
N LYS A 95 -15.48 30.80 -13.62
CA LYS A 95 -16.70 30.77 -14.43
C LYS A 95 -17.94 31.15 -13.62
N ALA A 96 -18.03 30.70 -12.37
CA ALA A 96 -19.13 31.06 -11.48
C ALA A 96 -19.13 32.57 -11.15
N ILE A 97 -17.94 33.16 -10.91
CA ILE A 97 -17.79 34.60 -10.69
C ILE A 97 -18.23 35.40 -11.91
N ILE A 98 -17.80 35.00 -13.12
CA ILE A 98 -18.17 35.69 -14.36
C ILE A 98 -19.69 35.75 -14.55
N GLU A 99 -20.39 34.63 -14.34
CA GLU A 99 -21.86 34.64 -14.47
C GLU A 99 -22.54 35.47 -13.38
N LEU A 100 -22.00 35.46 -12.15
CA LEU A 100 -22.50 36.31 -11.07
C LEU A 100 -22.31 37.81 -11.40
N GLU A 101 -21.15 38.21 -11.90
CA GLU A 101 -20.87 39.59 -12.30
C GLU A 101 -21.80 40.03 -13.42
N LYS A 102 -22.06 39.16 -14.39
CA LYS A 102 -23.01 39.40 -15.48
C LYS A 102 -24.45 39.58 -14.96
N ASP A 103 -24.86 38.84 -13.94
CA ASP A 103 -26.17 39.02 -13.30
C ASP A 103 -26.26 40.34 -12.52
N GLN A 104 -25.19 40.71 -11.82
CA GLN A 104 -25.10 41.99 -11.13
C GLN A 104 -25.18 43.16 -12.12
N GLU A 105 -24.49 43.08 -13.26
CA GLU A 105 -24.52 44.13 -14.27
C GLU A 105 -25.89 44.26 -14.93
N ARG A 106 -26.55 43.13 -15.22
CA ARG A 106 -27.96 43.14 -15.68
C ARG A 106 -28.88 43.83 -14.67
N SER A 107 -28.65 43.62 -13.38
CA SER A 107 -29.44 44.24 -12.31
C SER A 107 -29.15 45.74 -12.18
N ARG A 108 -27.88 46.15 -12.30
CA ARG A 108 -27.47 47.56 -12.36
C ARG A 108 -28.12 48.29 -13.53
N GLN A 109 -28.11 47.68 -14.72
CA GLN A 109 -28.73 48.27 -15.90
C GLN A 109 -30.23 48.50 -15.70
N ARG A 110 -30.95 47.49 -15.18
CA ARG A 110 -32.39 47.61 -14.87
C ARG A 110 -32.68 48.73 -13.88
N LEU A 111 -31.84 48.88 -12.85
CA LEU A 111 -31.98 49.96 -11.88
C LEU A 111 -31.73 51.33 -12.53
N SER A 112 -30.68 51.44 -13.36
CA SER A 112 -30.37 52.66 -14.10
C SER A 112 -31.53 53.07 -15.01
N ASP A 113 -32.08 52.11 -15.78
CA ASP A 113 -33.22 52.33 -16.65
C ASP A 113 -34.47 52.78 -15.85
N PHE A 114 -34.72 52.15 -14.70
CA PHE A 114 -35.80 52.55 -13.80
C PHE A 114 -35.64 53.98 -13.31
N VAL A 115 -34.46 54.33 -12.78
CA VAL A 115 -34.17 55.68 -12.29
C VAL A 115 -34.32 56.71 -13.40
N ASN A 116 -33.85 56.41 -14.62
CA ASN A 116 -34.00 57.30 -15.77
C ASN A 116 -35.47 57.52 -16.14
N ARG A 117 -36.30 56.45 -16.12
CA ARG A 117 -37.76 56.58 -16.34
C ARG A 117 -38.42 57.45 -15.27
N ILE A 118 -38.04 57.30 -14.00
CA ILE A 118 -38.56 58.14 -12.91
C ILE A 118 -38.13 59.60 -13.10
N LYS A 119 -36.87 59.87 -13.45
CA LYS A 119 -36.38 61.22 -13.75
C LYS A 119 -37.17 61.87 -14.89
N LEU A 120 -37.43 61.13 -15.97
CA LEU A 120 -38.21 61.61 -17.11
C LEU A 120 -39.66 61.90 -16.72
N ALA A 121 -40.29 61.00 -15.95
CA ALA A 121 -41.66 61.20 -15.47
C ALA A 121 -41.76 62.40 -14.53
N LEU A 122 -40.79 62.57 -13.61
CA LEU A 122 -40.72 63.74 -12.74
C LEU A 122 -40.58 65.01 -13.56
N ALA A 123 -39.64 65.07 -14.51
CA ALA A 123 -39.47 66.24 -15.38
C ALA A 123 -40.75 66.61 -16.15
N ALA A 124 -41.51 65.62 -16.63
CA ALA A 124 -42.79 65.83 -17.30
C ALA A 124 -43.92 66.27 -16.34
N LEU A 125 -43.92 65.79 -15.10
CA LEU A 125 -44.91 66.19 -14.08
C LEU A 125 -44.60 67.57 -13.47
N THR A 126 -43.31 67.90 -13.40
CA THR A 126 -42.80 69.18 -12.92
C THR A 126 -42.39 70.03 -14.11
N GLU A 127 -43.26 70.26 -15.10
CA GLU A 127 -43.09 71.35 -16.10
C GLU A 127 -43.06 72.73 -15.39
N LEU A 128 -42.08 72.93 -14.51
CA LEU A 128 -41.83 74.09 -13.68
C LEU A 128 -40.39 74.55 -13.94
N SER A 129 -40.33 75.44 -14.93
CA SER A 129 -39.35 76.48 -15.21
C SER A 129 -37.94 76.08 -15.68
N ILE A 130 -37.74 76.17 -17.01
CA ILE A 130 -36.74 77.13 -17.51
C ILE A 130 -37.27 78.54 -17.23
#